data_AF-A0A8H7TMW6-F1
#
_entry.id   AF-A0A8H7TMW6-F1
#
_cell.length_a   1.000
_cell.length_b   1.000
_cell.length_c   1.000
_cell.angle_alpha   90.00
_cell.angle_beta   90.00
_cell.angle_gamma   90.00
#
_symmetry.space_group_name_H-M   'P 1'
#
loop_
_entity.id
_entity.type
_entity.pdbx_description
1 polymer ?
#
loop_
_entity_poly.entity_id
_entity_poly.type
_entity_poly.pdbx_seq_one_letter_code
_entity_poly.pdbx_strand_id
1 'polypeptide(L)'
;MAVQSTLRHTAAEDALAAFVDKWTSLFKNRLRKTSRTTRIVATIALITSIILGGEGARRWWKRKRHEREQGHKLVRTNSWLHNKDGSRTIYVPYKDRTSKVVINNTDPLTFEAHRRLFLNPPRVSGLGNGTVPSAQAKPGLNLAFLHQFLSLMSIMIPRWSSKEAGLLLSHAMFLMLRTYMSLVVARLDGELVRDLVAGNGKALALGLLKWCGLGASLPIQTP
;
A
#
# COMPACT_ATOMS: atom_id res chain seq x y z
N MET A 1 13.01 -42.38 -11.20
CA MET A 1 13.14 -40.92 -10.95
C MET A 1 12.64 -40.62 -9.55
N ALA A 2 13.51 -40.15 -8.65
CA ALA A 2 13.24 -39.34 -7.44
C ALA A 2 14.33 -39.58 -6.36
N VAL A 3 15.45 -38.85 -6.44
CA VAL A 3 16.48 -38.79 -5.38
C VAL A 3 16.98 -37.35 -5.29
N GLN A 4 16.24 -36.42 -4.70
CA GLN A 4 16.70 -35.04 -4.44
C GLN A 4 15.90 -34.26 -3.35
N SER A 5 15.51 -34.88 -2.22
CA SER A 5 14.78 -34.16 -1.15
C SER A 5 15.43 -34.15 0.24
N THR A 6 16.54 -34.86 0.47
CA THR A 6 17.12 -35.01 1.82
C THR A 6 18.25 -34.02 2.17
N LEU A 7 18.79 -33.26 1.20
CA LEU A 7 19.94 -32.35 1.43
C LEU A 7 19.57 -30.94 1.91
N ARG A 8 18.35 -30.45 1.67
CA ARG A 8 17.93 -29.09 2.07
C ARG A 8 17.50 -28.99 3.54
N HIS A 9 16.95 -30.07 4.10
CA HIS A 9 16.55 -30.12 5.50
C HIS A 9 17.76 -30.07 6.42
N THR A 10 18.81 -30.83 6.12
CA THR A 10 20.08 -30.85 6.89
C THR A 10 20.80 -29.50 6.87
N ALA A 11 20.97 -28.87 5.71
CA ALA A 11 21.64 -27.57 5.63
C ALA A 11 20.85 -26.43 6.34
N ALA A 12 19.51 -26.50 6.31
CA ALA A 12 18.67 -25.55 7.02
C ALA A 12 18.67 -25.80 8.54
N GLU A 13 18.68 -27.07 8.96
CA GLU A 13 18.80 -27.47 10.37
C GLU A 13 20.17 -27.07 10.95
N ASP A 14 21.26 -27.24 10.21
CA ASP A 14 22.60 -26.81 10.61
C ASP A 14 22.71 -25.29 10.68
N ALA A 15 22.11 -24.56 9.73
CA ALA A 15 22.05 -23.11 9.76
C ALA A 15 21.22 -22.57 10.94
N LEU A 16 20.10 -23.24 11.27
CA LEU A 16 19.29 -22.92 12.44
C LEU A 16 20.03 -23.23 13.74
N ALA A 17 20.73 -24.37 13.82
CA ALA A 17 21.54 -24.74 14.98
C ALA A 17 22.68 -23.74 15.20
N ALA A 18 23.44 -23.40 14.16
CA ALA A 18 24.51 -22.41 14.23
C ALA A 18 23.99 -21.01 14.61
N PHE A 19 22.80 -20.63 14.11
CA PHE A 19 22.14 -19.39 14.50
C PHE A 19 21.74 -19.41 15.98
N VAL A 20 21.09 -20.48 16.45
CA VAL A 20 20.70 -20.64 17.86
C VAL A 20 21.92 -20.61 18.77
N ASP A 21 23.01 -21.30 18.42
CA ASP A 21 24.25 -21.31 19.22
C ASP A 21 24.92 -19.94 19.26
N LYS A 22 24.93 -19.21 18.15
CA LYS A 22 25.46 -17.84 18.11
C LYS A 22 24.64 -16.90 19.00
N TRP A 23 23.32 -16.99 18.97
CA TRP A 23 22.46 -16.13 19.80
C TRP A 23 22.48 -16.51 21.28
N THR A 24 22.47 -17.81 21.60
CA THR A 24 22.52 -18.28 22.99
C THR A 24 23.86 -17.96 23.65
N SER A 25 24.98 -18.05 22.92
CA SER A 25 26.31 -17.71 23.43
C SER A 25 26.47 -16.20 23.71
N LEU A 26 25.98 -15.34 22.81
CA LEU A 26 25.94 -13.90 23.02
C LEU A 26 25.06 -13.52 24.23
N PHE A 27 23.92 -14.20 24.38
CA PHE A 27 23.00 -13.97 25.49
C PHE A 27 23.62 -14.44 26.82
N LYS A 28 24.23 -15.63 26.86
CA LYS A 28 24.94 -16.16 28.04
C LYS A 28 26.08 -15.24 28.51
N ASN A 29 26.88 -14.71 27.58
CA ASN A 29 27.99 -13.82 27.91
C ASN A 29 27.52 -12.47 28.47
N ARG A 30 26.42 -11.91 27.95
CA ARG A 30 25.80 -10.69 28.51
C ARG A 30 25.17 -10.94 29.88
N LEU A 31 24.51 -12.08 30.08
CA LEU A 31 23.91 -12.46 31.37
C LEU A 31 24.96 -12.62 32.47
N ARG A 32 26.13 -13.21 32.16
CA ARG A 32 27.23 -13.38 33.13
C ARG A 32 27.82 -12.05 33.60
N LYS A 33 27.89 -11.02 32.75
CA LYS A 33 28.46 -9.70 33.07
C LYS A 33 27.49 -8.73 33.78
N THR A 34 26.20 -9.07 33.87
CA THR A 34 25.18 -8.18 34.45
C THR A 34 25.14 -8.27 35.98
N SER A 35 25.10 -7.13 36.66
CA SER A 35 25.10 -7.01 38.12
C SER A 35 23.81 -7.54 38.76
N ARG A 36 23.87 -7.90 40.06
CA ARG A 36 22.74 -8.51 40.79
C ARG A 36 21.48 -7.63 40.81
N THR A 37 21.63 -6.30 40.92
CA THR A 37 20.53 -5.34 40.91
C THR A 37 19.86 -5.26 39.54
N THR A 38 20.65 -5.21 38.45
CA THR A 38 20.13 -5.20 37.08
C THR A 38 19.35 -6.47 36.75
N ARG A 39 19.75 -7.63 37.29
CA ARG A 39 18.97 -8.87 37.14
C ARG A 39 17.60 -8.76 37.78
N ILE A 40 17.51 -8.25 39.02
CA ILE A 40 16.25 -8.12 39.75
C ILE A 40 15.30 -7.13 39.05
N VAL A 41 15.81 -5.98 38.61
CA VAL A 41 15.02 -4.99 37.86
C VAL A 41 14.52 -5.57 36.53
N ALA A 42 15.39 -6.28 35.81
CA ALA A 42 15.00 -6.91 34.55
C ALA A 42 13.95 -8.01 34.74
N THR A 43 14.03 -8.82 35.80
CA THR A 43 13.02 -9.85 36.09
C THR A 43 11.68 -9.23 36.48
N ILE A 44 11.68 -8.18 37.29
CA ILE A 44 10.44 -7.47 37.66
C ILE A 44 9.80 -6.87 36.41
N ALA A 45 10.58 -6.15 35.59
CA ALA A 45 10.09 -5.55 34.34
C ALA A 45 9.51 -6.61 33.38
N LEU A 46 10.16 -7.77 33.27
CA LEU A 46 9.70 -8.87 32.42
C LEU A 46 8.38 -9.46 32.95
N ILE A 47 8.26 -9.70 34.26
CA ILE A 47 7.03 -10.20 34.89
C ILE A 47 5.88 -9.21 34.69
N THR A 48 6.12 -7.91 34.93
CA THR A 48 5.11 -6.86 34.75
C THR A 48 4.66 -6.78 33.29
N SER A 49 5.58 -6.90 32.33
CA SER A 49 5.27 -6.92 30.89
C SER A 49 4.42 -8.13 30.49
N ILE A 50 4.72 -9.34 30.99
CA ILE A 50 3.93 -10.54 30.72
C ILE A 50 2.51 -10.42 31.29
N ILE A 51 2.37 -9.90 32.51
CA ILE A 51 1.06 -9.74 33.15
C ILE A 51 0.22 -8.72 32.39
N LEU A 52 0.77 -7.54 32.08
CA LEU A 52 0.08 -6.49 31.32
C LEU A 52 -0.28 -6.94 29.89
N GLY A 53 0.67 -7.57 29.20
CA GLY A 53 0.46 -8.12 27.86
C GLY A 53 -0.56 -9.25 27.84
N GLY A 54 -0.51 -10.17 28.82
CA GLY A 54 -1.40 -11.32 28.94
C GLY A 54 -2.84 -10.93 29.30
N GLU A 55 -3.04 -9.98 30.21
CA GLU A 55 -4.38 -9.44 30.54
C GLU A 55 -4.97 -8.65 29.37
N GLY A 56 -4.15 -7.81 28.71
CA GLY A 56 -4.58 -7.04 27.53
C GLY A 56 -5.01 -7.95 26.37
N ALA A 57 -4.21 -8.97 26.06
CA ALA A 57 -4.51 -9.94 25.01
C ALA A 57 -5.77 -10.75 25.33
N ARG A 58 -5.95 -11.21 26.58
CA ARG A 58 -7.15 -11.95 27.02
C ARG A 58 -8.42 -11.11 26.88
N ARG A 59 -8.40 -9.86 27.33
CA ARG A 59 -9.55 -8.95 27.21
C ARG A 59 -9.89 -8.67 25.75
N TRP A 60 -8.88 -8.44 24.90
CA TRP A 60 -9.08 -8.22 23.47
C TRP A 60 -9.67 -9.44 22.77
N TRP A 61 -9.20 -10.66 23.09
CA TRP A 61 -9.76 -11.90 22.52
C TRP A 61 -11.21 -12.12 22.92
N LYS A 62 -11.56 -11.90 24.19
CA LYS A 62 -12.96 -12.02 24.66
C LYS A 62 -13.88 -11.03 23.93
N ARG A 63 -13.48 -9.75 23.83
CA ARG A 63 -14.27 -8.74 23.11
C ARG A 63 -14.48 -9.10 21.64
N LYS A 64 -13.42 -9.57 20.96
CA LYS A 64 -13.48 -9.97 19.56
C LYS A 64 -14.38 -11.20 19.32
N ARG A 65 -14.50 -12.11 20.29
CA ARG A 65 -15.44 -13.24 20.21
C ARG A 65 -16.89 -12.79 20.33
N HIS A 66 -17.21 -11.94 21.32
CA HIS A 66 -18.56 -11.41 21.48
C HIS A 66 -19.02 -10.58 20.29
N GLU A 67 -18.14 -9.77 19.69
CA GLU A 67 -18.46 -9.00 18.48
C GLU A 67 -18.79 -9.91 17.28
N ARG A 68 -18.11 -11.06 17.16
CA ARG A 68 -18.40 -12.06 16.11
C ARG A 68 -19.73 -12.78 16.33
N GLU A 69 -19.99 -13.18 17.57
CA GLU A 69 -21.25 -13.82 17.96
C GLU A 69 -22.44 -12.89 17.74
N GLN A 70 -22.32 -11.63 18.17
CA GLN A 70 -23.34 -10.60 17.94
C GLN A 70 -23.54 -10.36 16.45
N GLY A 71 -22.46 -10.23 15.68
CA GLY A 71 -22.57 -10.04 14.24
C GLY A 71 -23.29 -11.20 13.54
N HIS A 72 -22.96 -12.45 13.90
CA HIS A 72 -23.59 -13.63 13.31
C HIS A 72 -25.09 -13.72 13.66
N LYS A 73 -25.46 -13.36 14.90
CA LYS A 73 -26.87 -13.33 15.34
C LYS A 73 -27.66 -12.22 14.63
N LEU A 74 -27.12 -11.01 14.57
CA LEU A 74 -27.81 -9.83 14.02
C LEU A 74 -27.96 -9.89 12.49
N VAL A 75 -27.00 -10.50 11.78
CA VAL A 75 -27.14 -10.81 10.35
C VAL A 75 -28.32 -11.75 10.12
N ARG A 76 -28.47 -12.80 10.93
CA ARG A 76 -29.56 -13.77 10.80
C ARG A 76 -30.93 -13.16 11.09
N THR A 77 -31.00 -12.20 12.03
CA THR A 77 -32.25 -11.56 12.44
C THR A 77 -32.58 -10.29 11.64
N ASN A 78 -31.73 -9.87 10.69
CA ASN A 78 -31.89 -8.63 9.91
C ASN A 78 -32.11 -7.38 10.79
N SER A 79 -31.43 -7.30 11.94
CA SER A 79 -31.63 -6.21 12.89
C SER A 79 -30.46 -5.23 12.94
N TRP A 80 -30.80 -3.94 12.96
CA TRP A 80 -29.87 -2.85 13.21
C TRP A 80 -29.86 -2.49 14.70
N LEU A 81 -28.68 -2.14 15.24
CA LEU A 81 -28.53 -1.65 16.59
C LEU A 81 -28.53 -0.12 16.59
N HIS A 82 -29.42 0.49 17.38
CA HIS A 82 -29.38 1.93 17.61
C HIS A 82 -28.31 2.25 18.66
N ASN A 83 -27.34 3.08 18.29
CA ASN A 83 -26.41 3.66 19.24
C ASN A 83 -27.08 4.85 19.94
N LYS A 84 -26.59 5.20 21.13
CA LYS A 84 -27.08 6.35 21.91
C LYS A 84 -26.96 7.68 21.16
N ASP A 85 -26.02 7.76 20.23
CA ASP A 85 -25.74 8.95 19.41
C ASP A 85 -26.71 9.11 18.21
N GLY A 86 -27.71 8.24 18.07
CA GLY A 86 -28.63 8.22 16.92
C GLY A 86 -28.05 7.57 15.65
N SER A 87 -26.79 7.14 15.69
CA SER A 87 -26.21 6.30 14.64
C SER A 87 -26.75 4.87 14.71
N ARG A 88 -26.89 4.20 13.56
CA ARG A 88 -27.35 2.82 13.47
C ARG A 88 -26.20 1.92 13.05
N THR A 89 -25.91 0.89 13.83
CA THR A 89 -24.93 -0.14 13.49
C THR A 89 -25.63 -1.32 12.85
N ILE A 90 -25.21 -1.70 11.65
CA ILE A 90 -25.66 -2.91 10.97
C ILE A 90 -24.48 -3.87 10.82
N TYR A 91 -24.75 -5.17 10.93
CA TYR A 91 -23.79 -6.20 10.59
C TYR A 91 -24.11 -6.74 9.21
N VAL A 92 -23.11 -6.73 8.33
CA VAL A 92 -23.25 -7.17 6.93
C VAL A 92 -22.36 -8.40 6.72
N PRO A 93 -22.86 -9.47 6.07
CA PRO A 93 -22.00 -10.59 5.69
C PRO A 93 -20.99 -10.12 4.63
N TYR A 94 -19.70 -10.38 4.87
CA TYR A 94 -18.63 -10.09 3.94
C TYR A 94 -17.65 -11.26 3.90
N LYS A 95 -17.65 -11.98 2.76
CA LYS A 95 -16.92 -13.25 2.61
C LYS A 95 -17.34 -14.22 3.73
N ASP A 96 -16.37 -14.78 4.45
CA ASP A 96 -16.61 -15.72 5.55
C ASP A 96 -16.77 -15.05 6.92
N ARG A 97 -17.01 -13.73 6.98
CA ARG A 97 -17.04 -12.95 8.23
C ARG A 97 -18.18 -11.94 8.26
N THR A 98 -18.53 -11.47 9.45
CA THR A 98 -19.48 -10.36 9.62
C THR A 98 -18.71 -9.05 9.79
N SER A 99 -19.08 -8.03 9.02
CA SER A 99 -18.51 -6.68 9.08
C SER A 99 -19.47 -5.75 9.81
N LYS A 100 -18.95 -4.98 10.77
CA LYS A 100 -19.70 -3.96 11.51
C LYS A 100 -19.68 -2.66 10.71
N VAL A 101 -20.83 -2.21 10.25
CA VAL A 101 -20.99 -0.94 9.53
C VAL A 101 -21.80 0.01 10.40
N VAL A 102 -21.24 1.19 10.69
CA VAL A 102 -21.95 2.24 11.43
C VAL A 102 -22.44 3.27 10.42
N ILE A 103 -23.76 3.42 10.33
CA ILE A 103 -24.42 4.42 9.50
C ILE A 103 -24.75 5.60 10.40
N ASN A 104 -24.06 6.71 10.16
CA ASN A 104 -24.34 7.97 10.83
C ASN A 104 -25.60 8.60 10.22
N ASN A 105 -26.44 9.22 11.06
CA ASN A 105 -27.56 9.99 10.55
C ASN A 105 -27.03 11.27 9.88
N THR A 106 -27.65 11.67 8.79
CA THR A 106 -27.34 12.95 8.14
C THR A 106 -28.12 14.06 8.82
N ASP A 107 -27.51 15.24 8.95
CA ASP A 107 -28.21 16.44 9.43
C ASP A 107 -29.41 16.72 8.52
N PRO A 108 -30.64 16.91 9.06
CA PRO A 108 -31.82 17.22 8.26
C PRO A 108 -31.62 18.39 7.30
N LEU A 109 -30.83 19.41 7.68
CA LEU A 109 -30.54 20.57 6.81
C LEU A 109 -29.74 20.19 5.56
N THR A 110 -28.76 19.30 5.74
CA THR A 110 -27.93 18.81 4.61
C THR A 110 -28.75 17.89 3.71
N PHE A 111 -29.60 17.06 4.31
CA PHE A 111 -30.50 16.19 3.57
C PHE A 111 -31.49 17.00 2.72
N GLU A 112 -32.07 18.07 3.26
CA GLU A 112 -33.00 18.96 2.54
C GLU A 112 -32.31 19.69 1.37
N ALA A 113 -31.09 20.20 1.59
CA ALA A 113 -30.30 20.83 0.55
C ALA A 113 -30.00 19.85 -0.61
N HIS A 114 -29.59 18.61 -0.29
CA HIS A 114 -29.26 17.60 -1.28
C HIS A 114 -30.49 16.96 -1.93
N ARG A 115 -31.64 16.93 -1.26
CA ARG A 115 -32.91 16.42 -1.80
C ARG A 115 -33.27 17.10 -3.14
N ARG A 116 -32.87 18.36 -3.34
CA ARG A 116 -33.08 19.11 -4.58
C ARG A 116 -32.23 18.60 -5.76
N LEU A 117 -31.07 18.01 -5.51
CA LEU A 117 -30.17 17.45 -6.53
C LEU A 117 -30.65 16.11 -7.08
N PHE A 118 -31.36 15.32 -6.28
CA PHE A 118 -31.79 13.95 -6.64
C PHE A 118 -33.23 13.86 -7.17
N LEU A 119 -34.05 14.91 -7.03
CA LEU A 119 -35.46 14.91 -7.44
C LEU A 119 -35.79 15.67 -8.73
N ASN A 120 -34.79 16.02 -9.54
CA ASN A 120 -35.01 16.46 -10.91
C ASN A 120 -33.97 15.79 -11.80
N PRO A 121 -34.32 14.79 -12.65
CA PRO A 121 -33.46 14.51 -13.80
C PRO A 121 -33.27 15.84 -14.53
N PRO A 122 -32.03 16.32 -14.70
CA PRO A 122 -31.80 17.58 -15.37
C PRO A 122 -32.35 17.46 -16.79
N ARG A 123 -33.33 18.30 -17.17
CA ARG A 123 -33.77 18.46 -18.57
C ARG A 123 -32.62 18.89 -19.51
N VAL A 124 -31.45 19.18 -18.96
CA VAL A 124 -30.20 19.54 -19.66
C VAL A 124 -29.39 18.33 -20.13
N SER A 125 -29.71 17.11 -19.69
CA SER A 125 -29.44 15.94 -20.52
C SER A 125 -30.58 15.87 -21.51
N GLY A 126 -30.37 16.32 -22.75
CA GLY A 126 -31.33 16.30 -23.86
C GLY A 126 -31.75 14.90 -24.30
N LEU A 127 -32.09 14.04 -23.33
CA LEU A 127 -32.61 12.69 -23.47
C LEU A 127 -34.09 12.69 -23.07
N GLY A 128 -34.80 13.73 -23.53
CA GLY A 128 -36.24 13.76 -23.61
C GLY A 128 -36.60 13.74 -25.10
N ASN A 129 -37.04 12.57 -25.57
CA ASN A 129 -37.47 12.25 -26.94
C ASN A 129 -36.36 11.74 -27.86
N GLY A 130 -36.54 10.48 -28.29
CA GLY A 130 -35.57 9.71 -29.06
C GLY A 130 -35.32 10.24 -30.46
N THR A 131 -34.21 10.95 -30.64
CA THR A 131 -33.53 11.09 -31.93
C THR A 131 -32.02 11.06 -31.71
N VAL A 132 -31.34 10.14 -32.40
CA VAL A 132 -29.88 9.95 -32.43
C VAL A 132 -29.12 11.26 -32.75
N PRO A 133 -28.01 11.57 -32.05
CA PRO A 133 -27.26 12.80 -32.32
C PRO A 133 -26.44 12.67 -33.61
N SER A 134 -26.55 13.69 -34.47
CA SER A 134 -25.95 13.78 -35.80
C SER A 134 -24.42 13.81 -35.78
N ALA A 135 -23.83 13.03 -36.67
CA ALA A 135 -22.40 12.88 -36.95
C ALA A 135 -21.78 14.12 -37.63
N GLN A 136 -21.64 15.24 -36.92
CA GLN A 136 -20.90 16.42 -37.39
C GLN A 136 -20.01 16.99 -36.28
N ALA A 137 -18.93 16.30 -35.95
CA ALA A 137 -17.80 16.89 -35.22
C ALA A 137 -16.56 16.75 -36.10
N LYS A 138 -16.11 17.90 -36.65
CA LYS A 138 -14.92 18.04 -37.49
C LYS A 138 -13.68 17.44 -36.80
N PRO A 139 -12.81 16.72 -37.54
CA PRO A 139 -11.66 16.02 -36.98
C PRO A 139 -10.50 17.01 -36.81
N GLY A 140 -10.50 17.72 -35.69
CA GLY A 140 -9.37 18.53 -35.25
C GLY A 140 -9.32 18.43 -33.75
N LEU A 141 -8.45 17.55 -33.24
CA LEU A 141 -8.17 17.27 -31.82
C LEU A 141 -9.24 17.84 -30.88
N ASN A 142 -10.35 17.11 -30.73
CA ASN A 142 -11.54 17.57 -29.99
C ASN A 142 -11.12 18.30 -28.71
N LEU A 143 -11.22 19.64 -28.70
CA LEU A 143 -11.04 20.43 -27.48
C LEU A 143 -11.97 19.90 -26.38
N ALA A 144 -13.12 19.35 -26.78
CA ALA A 144 -14.01 18.58 -25.93
C ALA A 144 -13.35 17.35 -25.28
N PHE A 145 -12.55 16.58 -26.04
CA PHE A 145 -11.79 15.44 -25.51
C PHE A 145 -10.66 15.89 -24.60
N LEU A 146 -9.92 16.94 -24.96
CA LEU A 146 -8.86 17.48 -24.12
C LEU A 146 -9.43 18.06 -22.81
N HIS A 147 -10.55 18.77 -22.89
CA HIS A 147 -11.27 19.29 -21.73
C HIS A 147 -11.83 18.16 -20.85
N GLN A 148 -12.38 17.10 -21.45
CA GLN A 148 -12.81 15.89 -20.71
C GLN A 148 -11.63 15.18 -20.05
N PHE A 149 -10.50 15.05 -20.74
CA PHE A 149 -9.29 14.41 -20.22
C PHE A 149 -8.65 15.24 -19.10
N LEU A 150 -8.55 16.56 -19.26
CA LEU A 150 -8.07 17.49 -18.23
C LEU A 150 -9.01 17.50 -17.02
N SER A 151 -10.32 17.48 -17.24
CA SER A 151 -11.30 17.35 -16.16
C SER A 151 -11.14 16.02 -15.42
N LEU A 152 -10.90 14.91 -16.12
CA LEU A 152 -10.70 13.60 -15.51
C LEU A 152 -9.37 13.53 -14.74
N MET A 153 -8.30 14.10 -15.29
CA MET A 153 -6.99 14.21 -14.64
C MET A 153 -7.05 15.10 -13.40
N SER A 154 -7.81 16.20 -13.45
CA SER A 154 -8.04 17.08 -12.29
C SER A 154 -8.86 16.40 -11.20
N ILE A 155 -9.77 15.48 -11.55
CA ILE A 155 -10.54 14.69 -10.59
C ILE A 155 -9.68 13.57 -9.99
N MET A 156 -8.80 12.97 -10.80
CA MET A 156 -7.89 11.91 -10.35
C MET A 156 -6.77 12.45 -9.44
N ILE A 157 -6.38 13.72 -9.59
CA ILE A 157 -5.42 14.42 -8.73
C ILE A 157 -6.12 15.64 -8.10
N PRO A 158 -7.06 15.46 -7.17
CA PRO A 158 -7.93 16.53 -6.69
C PRO A 158 -7.23 17.57 -5.81
N ARG A 159 -5.97 17.34 -5.40
CA ARG A 159 -5.23 18.27 -4.53
C ARG A 159 -3.73 18.03 -4.60
N TRP A 160 -2.98 18.95 -5.21
CA TRP A 160 -1.51 18.97 -5.22
C TRP A 160 -0.88 19.08 -3.81
N SER A 161 -1.69 19.35 -2.77
CA SER A 161 -1.26 19.51 -1.38
C SER A 161 -1.54 18.30 -0.48
N SER A 162 -2.18 17.23 -0.97
CA SER A 162 -2.46 16.04 -0.16
C SER A 162 -1.29 15.05 -0.20
N LYS A 163 -0.91 14.52 0.97
CA LYS A 163 0.19 13.54 1.12
C LYS A 163 0.04 12.31 0.20
N GLU A 164 -1.20 11.92 -0.09
CA GLU A 164 -1.54 10.80 -0.97
C GLU A 164 -1.26 11.09 -2.44
N ALA A 165 -1.53 12.32 -2.91
CA ALA A 165 -1.21 12.74 -4.28
C ALA A 165 0.31 12.83 -4.49
N GLY A 166 1.06 13.29 -3.48
CA GLY A 166 2.52 13.29 -3.50
C GLY A 166 3.11 11.88 -3.57
N LEU A 167 2.51 10.91 -2.87
CA LEU A 167 2.93 9.50 -2.92
C LEU A 167 2.63 8.86 -4.29
N LEU A 168 1.47 9.14 -4.89
CA LEU A 168 1.13 8.67 -6.23
C LEU A 168 2.02 9.31 -7.30
N LEU A 169 2.29 10.61 -7.17
CA LEU A 169 3.16 11.34 -8.09
C LEU A 169 4.60 10.85 -8.00
N SER A 170 5.14 10.61 -6.81
CA SER A 170 6.48 10.06 -6.65
C SER A 170 6.58 8.64 -7.22
N HIS A 171 5.54 7.83 -7.09
CA HIS A 171 5.49 6.50 -7.69
C HIS A 171 5.46 6.56 -9.23
N ALA A 172 4.65 7.46 -9.81
CA ALA A 172 4.61 7.70 -11.24
C ALA A 172 5.96 8.24 -11.77
N MET A 173 6.57 9.16 -11.03
CA MET A 173 7.90 9.69 -11.34
C MET A 173 8.97 8.58 -11.27
N PHE A 174 8.91 7.70 -10.26
CA PHE A 174 9.83 6.57 -10.13
C PHE A 174 9.71 5.59 -11.31
N LEU A 175 8.47 5.30 -11.74
CA LEU A 175 8.21 4.50 -12.94
C LEU A 175 8.79 5.17 -14.20
N MET A 176 8.61 6.49 -14.34
CA MET A 176 9.18 7.24 -15.47
C MET A 176 10.71 7.25 -15.44
N LEU A 177 11.32 7.46 -14.26
CA LEU A 177 12.77 7.45 -14.07
C LEU A 177 13.36 6.08 -14.41
N ARG A 178 12.66 5.02 -14.05
CA ARG A 178 13.03 3.64 -14.42
C ARG A 178 13.03 3.43 -15.93
N THR A 179 12.02 3.93 -16.63
CA THR A 179 11.95 3.86 -18.11
C THR A 179 13.05 4.71 -18.75
N TYR A 180 13.31 5.90 -18.18
CA TYR A 180 14.38 6.79 -18.63
C TYR A 180 15.76 6.17 -18.46
N MET A 181 16.05 5.58 -17.29
CA MET A 181 17.31 4.90 -17.03
C MET A 181 17.56 3.75 -18.01
N SER A 182 16.53 2.99 -18.35
CA SER A 182 16.65 1.92 -19.35
C SER A 182 17.02 2.45 -20.74
N LEU A 183 16.45 3.59 -21.15
CA LEU A 183 16.71 4.18 -22.46
C LEU A 183 18.11 4.81 -22.53
N VAL A 184 18.54 5.47 -21.46
CA VAL A 184 19.89 6.03 -21.34
C VAL A 184 20.93 4.92 -21.42
N VAL A 185 20.76 3.83 -20.65
CA VAL A 185 21.67 2.67 -20.73
C VAL A 185 21.69 2.08 -22.13
N ALA A 186 20.53 1.90 -22.79
CA ALA A 186 20.50 1.36 -24.16
C ALA A 186 21.21 2.26 -25.19
N ARG A 187 21.14 3.60 -25.02
CA ARG A 187 21.86 4.56 -25.88
C ARG A 187 23.36 4.52 -25.63
N LEU A 188 23.77 4.46 -24.36
CA LEU A 188 25.18 4.35 -23.97
C LEU A 188 25.80 3.03 -24.42
N ASP A 189 25.08 1.92 -24.26
CA ASP A 189 25.51 0.59 -24.70
C ASP A 189 25.64 0.54 -26.23
N GLY A 190 24.73 1.18 -26.96
CA GLY A 190 24.83 1.34 -28.42
C GLY A 190 26.03 2.18 -28.89
N GLU A 191 26.38 3.25 -28.16
CA GLU A 191 27.58 4.06 -28.46
C GLU A 191 28.86 3.27 -28.15
N LEU A 192 28.89 2.53 -27.03
CA LEU A 192 30.02 1.71 -26.62
C LEU A 192 30.30 0.57 -27.62
N VAL A 193 29.25 -0.11 -28.08
CA VAL A 193 29.36 -1.19 -29.07
C VAL A 193 29.83 -0.64 -30.42
N ARG A 194 29.34 0.52 -30.84
CA ARG A 194 29.78 1.15 -32.08
C ARG A 194 31.26 1.56 -32.03
N ASP A 195 31.71 2.12 -30.91
CA ASP A 195 33.10 2.55 -30.73
C ASP A 195 34.06 1.36 -30.57
N LEU A 196 33.58 0.26 -29.99
CA LEU A 196 34.29 -1.03 -29.95
C LEU A 196 34.50 -1.59 -31.36
N VAL A 197 33.44 -1.61 -32.18
CA VAL A 197 33.50 -2.12 -33.57
C VAL A 197 34.33 -1.20 -34.47
N ALA A 198 34.32 0.11 -34.21
CA ALA A 198 35.15 1.08 -34.93
C ALA A 198 36.64 1.07 -34.49
N GLY A 199 37.01 0.29 -33.46
CA GLY A 199 38.39 0.10 -33.02
C GLY A 199 39.03 1.32 -32.34
N ASN A 200 38.25 2.33 -31.94
CA ASN A 200 38.77 3.56 -31.34
C ASN A 200 38.76 3.48 -29.80
N GLY A 201 39.80 2.88 -29.23
CA GLY A 201 39.90 2.61 -27.78
C GLY A 201 39.80 3.84 -26.87
N LYS A 202 40.13 5.05 -27.37
CA LYS A 202 39.99 6.30 -26.58
C LYS A 202 38.52 6.70 -26.39
N ALA A 203 37.70 6.53 -27.43
CA ALA A 203 36.26 6.81 -27.36
C ALA A 203 35.55 5.79 -26.47
N LEU A 204 35.93 4.51 -26.56
CA LEU A 204 35.44 3.44 -25.69
C LEU A 204 35.79 3.68 -24.21
N ALA A 205 37.02 4.09 -23.90
CA ALA A 205 37.43 4.42 -22.53
C ALA A 205 36.65 5.62 -21.96
N LEU A 206 36.38 6.65 -22.78
CA LEU A 206 35.54 7.79 -22.39
C LEU A 206 34.07 7.40 -22.22
N GLY A 207 33.55 6.48 -23.04
CA GLY A 207 32.22 5.90 -22.92
C GLY A 207 32.06 5.09 -21.62
N LEU A 208 33.05 4.26 -21.28
CA LEU A 208 33.14 3.53 -20.02
C LEU A 208 33.22 4.48 -18.81
N LEU A 209 34.01 5.55 -18.91
CA LEU A 209 34.12 6.55 -17.84
C LEU A 209 32.80 7.31 -17.63
N LYS A 210 32.11 7.68 -18.71
CA LYS A 210 30.75 8.28 -18.65
C LYS A 210 29.73 7.31 -18.05
N TRP A 211 29.81 6.02 -18.39
CA TRP A 211 28.94 4.98 -17.86
C TRP A 211 29.17 4.76 -16.35
N CYS A 212 30.43 4.64 -15.92
CA CYS A 212 30.81 4.56 -14.50
C CYS A 212 30.45 5.83 -13.73
N GLY A 213 30.60 7.01 -14.34
CA GLY A 213 30.22 8.29 -13.75
C GLY A 213 28.72 8.41 -13.51
N LEU A 214 27.90 8.02 -14.49
CA LEU A 214 26.43 7.98 -14.35
C LEU A 214 25.97 6.95 -13.30
N GLY A 215 26.66 5.81 -13.20
CA GLY A 215 26.40 4.81 -12.15
C GLY A 215 26.79 5.28 -10.74
N ALA A 216 27.84 6.10 -10.61
CA ALA A 216 28.32 6.61 -9.33
C ALA A 216 27.56 7.86 -8.83
N SER A 217 26.90 8.61 -9.71
CA SER A 217 26.20 9.85 -9.37
C SER A 217 24.75 9.70 -8.89
N LEU A 218 24.17 8.49 -8.88
CA LEU A 218 22.86 8.28 -8.26
C LEU A 218 23.04 8.04 -6.76
N PRO A 219 22.69 8.99 -5.88
CA PRO A 219 22.69 8.73 -4.46
C PRO A 219 21.64 7.65 -4.21
N ILE A 220 22.11 6.47 -3.84
CA ILE A 220 21.31 5.39 -3.30
C ILE A 220 20.75 5.93 -1.97
N GLN A 221 19.54 6.50 -2.03
CA GLN A 221 18.73 6.71 -0.85
C GLN A 221 18.20 5.33 -0.44
N THR A 222 18.94 4.67 0.46
CA THR A 222 18.48 3.46 1.16
C THR A 222 17.29 3.81 2.06
N PRO A 223 16.30 2.91 2.25
CA PRO A 223 15.34 3.03 3.34
C PRO A 223 16.01 2.88 4.71
#